data_AF-A0A7X9KGB3-F1
#
_entry.id   AF-A0A7X9KGB3-F1
#
_cell.length_a   1.000
_cell.length_b   1.000
_cell.length_c   1.000
_cell.angle_alpha   90.00
_cell.angle_beta   90.00
_cell.angle_gamma   90.00
#
_symmetry.space_group_name_H-M   'P 1'
#
loop_
_entity.id
_entity.type
_entity.pdbx_description
1 polymer ?
#
loop_
_entity_poly.entity_id
_entity_poly.type
_entity_poly.pdbx_seq_one_letter_code
_entity_poly.pdbx_strand_id
1 'polypeptide(L)'
;PDCPVQYVRSVGNAAGAGAVRALLSVAARREMEAAVRNVVKVETATEPDFQALFVAAMAFPHATAPTTHLATVVALPARVSSATAADRGGRRRRRDQPSTTLSPSEPTIEEP
;
A
#
# COMPACT_ATOMS: atom_id res chain seq x y z
N PRO A 1 5.83 -14.12 -0.06
CA PRO A 1 6.53 -14.93 0.97
C PRO A 1 7.75 -15.57 0.34
N ASP A 2 8.86 -15.66 1.07
CA ASP A 2 10.06 -16.34 0.59
C ASP A 2 9.87 -17.85 0.77
N CYS A 3 9.89 -18.62 -0.33
CA CYS A 3 9.72 -20.07 -0.31
C CYS A 3 10.41 -20.71 -1.53
N PRO A 4 10.72 -22.01 -1.49
CA PRO A 4 11.29 -22.71 -2.63
C PRO A 4 10.38 -22.64 -3.87
N VAL A 5 10.97 -22.32 -5.03
CA VAL A 5 10.23 -22.07 -6.28
C VAL A 5 9.41 -23.28 -6.74
N GLN A 6 9.84 -24.51 -6.42
CA GLN A 6 9.09 -25.73 -6.76
C GLN A 6 7.69 -25.81 -6.13
N TYR A 7 7.41 -25.02 -5.09
CA TYR A 7 6.08 -24.95 -4.48
C TYR A 7 5.18 -23.87 -5.10
N VAL A 8 5.70 -23.09 -6.05
CA VAL A 8 4.96 -22.03 -6.73
C VAL A 8 4.56 -22.50 -8.13
N ARG A 9 3.27 -22.44 -8.43
CA ARG A 9 2.73 -22.77 -9.77
C ARG A 9 1.72 -21.73 -10.23
N SER A 10 1.71 -21.45 -11.53
CA SER A 10 0.65 -20.65 -12.14
C SER A 10 -0.58 -21.52 -12.39
N VAL A 11 -1.76 -20.98 -12.05
CA VAL A 11 -3.05 -21.63 -12.29
C VAL A 11 -3.88 -20.92 -13.37
N GLY A 12 -3.36 -19.83 -13.94
CA GLY A 12 -4.09 -19.02 -14.92
C GLY A 12 -5.34 -18.36 -14.32
N ASN A 13 -6.41 -18.25 -15.12
CA ASN A 13 -7.68 -17.66 -14.69
C ASN A 13 -8.50 -18.65 -13.83
N ALA A 14 -8.21 -18.67 -12.54
CA ALA A 14 -8.92 -19.50 -11.58
C ALA A 14 -10.42 -19.19 -11.50
N ALA A 15 -10.82 -17.92 -11.63
CA ALA A 15 -12.24 -17.53 -11.59
C ALA A 15 -13.04 -18.12 -12.76
N GLY A 16 -12.50 -18.04 -13.97
CA GLY A 16 -13.11 -18.63 -15.17
C GLY A 16 -13.17 -20.16 -15.08
N ALA A 17 -12.08 -20.80 -14.67
CA ALA A 17 -12.05 -22.25 -14.46
C ALA A 17 -13.08 -22.70 -13.40
N GLY A 18 -13.20 -21.94 -12.30
CA GLY A 18 -14.21 -22.16 -11.26
C GLY A 18 -15.64 -22.02 -11.78
N ALA A 19 -15.92 -21.01 -12.61
CA ALA A 19 -17.24 -20.81 -13.20
C ALA A 19 -17.65 -21.97 -14.12
N VAL A 20 -16.74 -22.44 -14.98
CA VAL A 20 -16.99 -23.63 -15.82
C VAL A 20 -17.22 -24.88 -14.95
N ARG A 21 -16.40 -25.08 -13.91
CA ARG A 21 -16.57 -26.18 -12.95
C ARG A 21 -17.94 -26.13 -12.25
N ALA A 22 -18.39 -24.94 -11.86
CA ALA A 22 -19.70 -24.72 -11.24
C ALA A 22 -20.86 -25.00 -12.20
N LEU A 23 -20.69 -24.65 -13.49
CA LEU A 23 -21.70 -24.85 -14.53
C LEU A 23 -21.89 -26.33 -14.84
N LEU A 24 -20.81 -27.08 -14.98
CA LEU A 24 -20.83 -28.49 -15.41
C LEU A 24 -21.07 -29.49 -14.27
N SER A 25 -20.90 -29.10 -13.00
CA SER A 25 -21.04 -30.01 -11.86
C SER A 25 -21.77 -29.39 -10.67
N VAL A 26 -22.94 -29.95 -10.37
CA VAL A 26 -23.72 -29.61 -9.17
C VAL A 26 -22.95 -29.96 -7.88
N ALA A 27 -22.23 -31.08 -7.87
CA ALA A 27 -21.42 -31.48 -6.72
C ALA A 27 -20.30 -30.46 -6.44
N ALA A 28 -19.59 -30.03 -7.48
CA ALA A 28 -18.55 -29.01 -7.33
C ALA A 28 -19.14 -27.66 -6.87
N ARG A 29 -20.33 -27.30 -7.36
CA ARG A 29 -21.03 -26.10 -6.89
C ARG A 29 -21.32 -26.14 -5.39
N ARG A 30 -21.83 -27.27 -4.88
CA ARG A 30 -22.09 -27.47 -3.45
C ARG A 30 -20.81 -27.41 -2.62
N GLU A 31 -19.71 -27.99 -3.12
CA GLU A 31 -18.39 -27.88 -2.48
C GLU A 31 -17.95 -26.42 -2.35
N MET A 32 -18.09 -25.63 -3.41
CA MET A 32 -17.75 -24.20 -3.40
C MET A 32 -18.64 -23.41 -2.44
N GLU A 33 -19.95 -23.65 -2.42
CA GLU A 33 -20.89 -23.03 -1.48
C GLU A 33 -20.54 -23.36 -0.02
N ALA A 34 -20.10 -24.59 0.26
CA ALA A 34 -19.63 -24.98 1.60
C ALA A 34 -18.32 -24.28 1.96
N ALA A 35 -17.37 -24.18 1.01
CA ALA A 35 -16.09 -23.54 1.24
C ALA A 35 -16.24 -22.04 1.55
N VAL A 36 -17.08 -21.33 0.80
CA VAL A 36 -17.32 -19.88 0.97
C VAL A 36 -17.81 -19.53 2.38
N ARG A 37 -18.59 -20.42 3.02
CA ARG A 37 -19.08 -20.20 4.40
C ARG A 37 -17.98 -20.10 5.44
N ASN A 38 -16.78 -20.61 5.15
CA ASN A 38 -15.63 -20.56 6.04
C ASN A 38 -14.67 -19.40 5.73
N VAL A 39 -14.98 -18.56 4.73
CA VAL A 39 -14.14 -17.41 4.37
C VAL A 39 -14.34 -16.30 5.38
N VAL A 40 -13.25 -15.91 6.03
CA VAL A 40 -13.21 -14.73 6.91
C VAL A 40 -12.79 -13.52 6.09
N LYS A 41 -13.63 -12.48 6.11
CA LYS A 41 -13.31 -11.21 5.46
C LYS A 41 -12.43 -10.37 6.39
N VAL A 42 -11.23 -10.02 5.93
CA VAL A 42 -10.34 -9.06 6.59
C VAL A 42 -10.45 -7.72 5.87
N GLU A 43 -10.80 -6.67 6.60
CA GLU A 43 -10.89 -5.31 6.05
C GLU A 43 -9.57 -4.58 6.24
N THR A 44 -8.82 -4.40 5.17
CA THR A 44 -7.49 -3.76 5.22
C THR A 44 -7.49 -2.32 5.73
N ALA A 45 -8.64 -1.63 5.66
CA ALA A 45 -8.80 -0.27 6.17
C ALA A 45 -8.85 -0.20 7.70
N THR A 46 -9.29 -1.26 8.37
CA THR A 46 -9.46 -1.33 9.83
C THR A 46 -8.45 -2.26 10.50
N GLU A 47 -7.75 -3.09 9.71
CA GLU A 47 -6.69 -3.99 10.19
C GLU A 47 -5.49 -3.19 10.74
N PRO A 48 -5.18 -3.27 12.06
CA PRO A 48 -4.17 -2.43 12.70
C PRO A 48 -2.77 -2.55 12.09
N ASP A 49 -2.39 -3.77 11.68
CA ASP A 49 -1.05 -4.06 11.19
C ASP A 49 -0.87 -3.79 9.70
N PHE A 50 -1.95 -3.55 8.95
CA PHE A 50 -1.92 -3.44 7.50
C PHE A 50 -0.96 -2.35 7.01
N GLN A 51 -1.00 -1.17 7.63
CA GLN A 51 -0.12 -0.05 7.23
C GLN A 51 1.36 -0.39 7.40
N ALA A 52 1.73 -0.98 8.54
CA ALA A 52 3.11 -1.37 8.81
C ALA A 52 3.59 -2.45 7.82
N LEU A 53 2.75 -3.46 7.56
CA LEU A 53 3.03 -4.52 6.60
C LEU A 53 3.16 -3.98 5.17
N PHE A 54 2.25 -3.09 4.76
CA PHE A 54 2.26 -2.48 3.44
C PHE A 54 3.51 -1.64 3.20
N VAL A 55 3.87 -0.77 4.15
CA VAL A 55 5.08 0.07 4.05
C VAL A 55 6.34 -0.79 3.99
N ALA A 56 6.42 -1.85 4.79
CA ALA A 56 7.57 -2.75 4.76
C ALA A 56 7.69 -3.49 3.40
N ALA A 57 6.57 -3.84 2.77
CA ALA A 57 6.51 -4.50 1.48
C ALA A 57 6.80 -3.59 0.27
N MET A 58 6.76 -2.26 0.41
CA MET A 58 7.10 -1.32 -0.67
C MET A 58 8.60 -1.27 -0.99
N ALA A 59 9.46 -1.65 -0.06
CA ALA A 59 10.90 -1.74 -0.31
C ALA A 59 11.22 -2.96 -1.17
N PHE A 60 12.19 -2.85 -2.08
CA PHE A 60 12.62 -3.98 -2.92
C PHE A 60 13.85 -4.69 -2.31
N PRO A 61 13.79 -6.01 -2.06
CA PRO A 61 12.63 -6.91 -2.21
C PRO A 61 11.64 -6.88 -1.03
N HIS A 62 12.09 -6.42 0.16
CA HIS A 62 11.27 -6.10 1.34
C HIS A 62 12.14 -5.37 2.38
N ALA A 63 11.56 -4.52 3.23
CA ALA A 63 12.30 -3.71 4.20
C ALA A 63 13.05 -4.57 5.25
N THR A 64 12.36 -5.56 5.83
CA THR A 64 12.90 -6.43 6.89
C THR A 64 12.89 -7.93 6.55
N ALA A 65 11.90 -8.43 5.80
CA ALA A 65 11.76 -9.84 5.51
C ALA A 65 12.99 -10.44 4.78
N PRO A 66 13.42 -11.66 5.17
CA PRO A 66 14.47 -12.37 4.48
C PRO A 66 14.00 -12.83 3.10
N THR A 67 14.95 -12.96 2.18
CA THR A 67 14.74 -13.37 0.78
C THR A 67 15.77 -14.42 0.37
N THR A 68 15.95 -15.40 1.25
CA THR A 68 16.94 -16.47 1.12
C THR A 68 16.70 -17.31 -0.12
N HIS A 69 15.46 -17.74 -0.37
CA HIS A 69 15.13 -18.53 -1.55
C HIS A 69 15.24 -17.69 -2.83
N LEU A 70 14.76 -16.44 -2.80
CA LEU A 70 14.90 -15.53 -3.94
C LEU A 70 16.36 -15.25 -4.31
N ALA A 71 17.25 -15.08 -3.33
CA ALA A 71 18.68 -14.86 -3.55
C ALA A 71 19.39 -16.04 -4.25
N THR A 72 18.83 -17.25 -4.16
CA THR A 72 19.40 -18.42 -4.88
C THR A 72 19.09 -18.42 -6.37
N VAL A 73 18.04 -17.70 -6.80
CA VAL A 73 17.57 -17.72 -8.18
C VAL A 73 17.89 -16.43 -8.95
N VAL A 74 18.10 -15.31 -8.25
CA VAL A 74 18.38 -14.00 -8.85
C VAL A 74 19.42 -13.24 -8.03
N ALA A 75 20.31 -12.50 -8.71
CA ALA A 75 21.23 -11.57 -8.07
C ALA A 75 20.48 -10.35 -7.50
N LEU A 76 20.52 -10.17 -6.18
CA LEU A 76 19.81 -9.08 -5.50
C LEU A 76 20.64 -7.78 -5.43
N PRO A 77 20.00 -6.60 -5.52
CA PRO A 77 20.66 -5.34 -5.31
C PRO A 77 21.09 -5.15 -3.84
N ALA A 78 22.07 -4.27 -3.62
CA ALA A 78 22.47 -3.88 -2.28
C ALA A 78 21.31 -3.21 -1.53
N ARG A 79 21.09 -3.59 -0.27
CA ARG A 79 19.99 -3.07 0.56
C ARG A 79 20.24 -1.61 0.93
N VAL A 80 19.29 -0.73 0.58
CA VAL A 80 19.33 0.68 0.99
C VAL A 80 18.63 0.84 2.34
N SER A 81 19.33 1.31 3.37
CA SER A 81 18.73 1.60 4.67
C SER A 81 17.92 2.90 4.63
N SER A 82 16.65 2.87 5.03
CA SER A 82 15.73 4.04 5.02
C SER A 82 16.03 5.12 6.06
N ALA A 83 17.04 4.95 6.92
CA ALA A 83 17.42 5.94 7.95
C ALA A 83 17.81 7.31 7.38
N THR A 84 18.22 7.40 6.11
CA THR A 84 18.64 8.65 5.45
C THR A 84 17.54 9.38 4.66
N ALA A 85 16.31 8.85 4.65
CA ALA A 85 15.18 9.47 3.94
C ALA A 85 14.37 10.44 4.82
N ALA A 86 14.34 10.23 6.14
CA ALA A 86 13.57 11.06 7.09
C ALA A 86 14.11 12.50 7.22
N ASP A 87 15.38 12.73 6.93
CA ASP A 87 16.02 14.05 7.06
C ASP A 87 15.66 15.02 5.90
N ARG A 88 15.12 14.52 4.79
CA ARG A 88 14.82 15.35 3.60
C ARG A 88 13.45 16.06 3.63
N GLY A 89 12.62 15.83 4.65
CA GLY A 89 11.28 16.44 4.77
C GLY A 89 11.20 17.70 5.66
N GLY A 90 12.26 18.05 6.38
CA GLY A 90 12.23 19.02 7.48
C GLY A 90 12.61 20.46 7.14
N ARG A 91 12.05 21.09 6.08
CA ARG A 91 12.29 22.53 5.86
C ARG A 91 11.16 23.27 5.12
N ARG A 92 9.96 23.30 5.69
CA ARG A 92 9.02 24.42 5.49
C ARG A 92 8.91 25.21 6.80
N ARG A 93 9.97 25.95 7.09
CA ARG A 93 9.99 26.95 8.18
C ARG A 93 9.14 28.15 7.74
N ARG A 94 8.18 28.49 8.60
CA ARG A 94 7.49 29.78 8.80
C ARG A 94 7.90 30.89 7.82
N ARG A 95 6.96 31.27 6.95
CA ARG A 95 6.99 32.57 6.27
C ARG A 95 6.37 33.60 7.20
N ASP A 96 7.20 34.52 7.68
CA ASP A 96 6.82 35.72 8.43
C ASP A 96 5.64 36.43 7.77
N GLN A 97 4.66 36.81 8.58
CA GLN A 97 3.70 37.85 8.19
C GLN A 97 4.31 39.21 8.50
N PRO A 98 4.31 40.18 7.57
CA PRO A 98 4.53 41.57 7.93
C PRO A 98 3.22 42.19 8.43
N SER A 99 3.22 42.63 9.68
CA SER A 99 2.23 43.52 10.27
C SER A 99 2.35 44.91 9.65
N THR A 100 1.40 45.32 8.81
CA THR A 100 1.24 46.70 8.37
C THR A 100 0.15 47.37 9.19
N THR A 101 0.58 48.26 10.08
CA THR A 101 -0.25 49.27 10.76
C THR A 101 -0.90 50.21 9.75
N LEU A 102 -2.23 50.18 9.67
CA LEU A 102 -3.04 51.21 9.00
C LEU A 102 -3.42 52.28 10.04
N SER A 103 -2.87 53.48 9.90
CA SER A 103 -3.43 54.70 10.53
C SER A 103 -4.48 55.30 9.59
N PRO A 104 -5.57 55.90 10.11
CA PRO A 104 -6.62 56.49 9.29
C PRO A 104 -6.23 57.91 8.86
N SER A 105 -6.42 58.24 7.59
CA SER A 105 -6.41 59.62 7.08
C SER A 105 -7.81 59.96 6.57
N GLU A 106 -8.34 61.08 7.07
CA GLU A 106 -9.70 61.61 6.85
C GLU A 106 -10.04 61.89 5.37
N PRO A 107 -11.34 61.88 5.01
CA PRO A 107 -11.78 62.24 3.65
C PRO A 107 -11.92 63.76 3.48
N THR A 108 -11.22 64.32 2.49
CA THR A 108 -11.50 65.66 1.95
C THR A 108 -12.61 65.54 0.90
N ILE A 109 -13.73 66.21 1.16
CA ILE A 109 -14.84 66.42 0.22
C ILE A 109 -14.47 67.60 -0.68
N GLU A 110 -14.61 67.45 -2.00
CA GLU A 110 -14.68 68.59 -2.92
C GLU A 110 -15.79 68.32 -3.95
N GLU A 111 -16.88 69.09 -3.82
CA GLU A 111 -17.97 69.24 -4.80
C GLU A 111 -17.56 70.20 -5.92
N PRO A 112 -18.23 70.11 -7.07
CA PRO A 112 -19.16 71.20 -7.41
C PRO A 112 -20.62 70.76 -7.61
#